data_AF-A0A2P7AKA8-F1
#
_entry.id   AF-A0A2P7AKA8-F1
#
_cell.length_a   1.000
_cell.length_b   1.000
_cell.length_c   1.000
_cell.angle_alpha   90.00
_cell.angle_beta   90.00
_cell.angle_gamma   90.00
#
_symmetry.space_group_name_H-M   'P 1'
#
loop_
_entity.id
_entity.type
_entity.pdbx_description
1 polymer ?
#
loop_
_entity_poly.entity_id
_entity_poly.type
_entity_poly.pdbx_seq_one_letter_code
_entity_poly.pdbx_strand_id
1 'polypeptide(L)'
;MTILPYSLGEQVTAMRRDWPDFRASLRGFRQERALWIGHVTPQFQCYRLEIEYNLGMVIQGPNVRVTSPQLSRLPGNQEGSLPHVYNVGEDPTLCLFDPDAEEWSGWMLISQTIVPWAIDWLACYEWWLMTGVWHGGGRHRGTPSIRTILETSR
;
A
#
# COMPACT_ATOMS: atom_id res chain seq x y z
N MET A 1 25.98 -12.61 -7.53
CA MET A 1 24.86 -13.46 -7.09
C MET A 1 23.59 -12.68 -7.35
N THR A 2 22.88 -12.97 -8.44
CA THR A 2 21.57 -12.36 -8.70
C THR A 2 20.59 -13.01 -7.74
N ILE A 3 20.33 -12.36 -6.61
CA ILE A 3 19.28 -12.78 -5.69
C ILE A 3 17.97 -12.54 -6.45
N LEU A 4 17.21 -13.60 -6.71
CA LEU A 4 15.87 -13.46 -7.30
C LEU A 4 14.94 -12.78 -6.27
N PRO A 5 13.88 -12.06 -6.70
CA PRO A 5 12.87 -11.59 -5.77
C PRO A 5 12.23 -12.76 -5.03
N TYR A 6 11.60 -12.50 -3.88
CA TYR A 6 10.86 -13.54 -3.17
C TYR A 6 9.76 -14.12 -4.08
N SER A 7 9.71 -15.43 -4.13
CA SER A 7 8.64 -16.16 -4.79
C SER A 7 7.29 -15.87 -4.12
N LEU A 8 6.20 -16.10 -4.86
CA LEU A 8 4.86 -15.94 -4.30
C LEU A 8 4.64 -16.86 -3.08
N GLY A 9 5.22 -18.07 -3.10
CA GLY A 9 5.15 -19.00 -1.97
C GLY A 9 5.87 -18.50 -0.72
N GLU A 10 7.02 -17.86 -0.87
CA GLU A 10 7.74 -17.22 0.24
C GLU A 10 6.96 -16.04 0.81
N GLN A 11 6.37 -15.20 -0.05
CA GLN A 11 5.50 -14.11 0.37
C GLN A 11 4.27 -14.61 1.16
N VAL A 12 3.60 -15.66 0.67
CA VAL A 12 2.46 -16.29 1.35
C VAL A 12 2.86 -16.89 2.69
N THR A 13 4.01 -17.57 2.75
CA THR A 13 4.52 -18.20 3.97
C THR A 13 4.87 -17.15 5.03
N ALA A 14 5.55 -16.07 4.62
CA ALA A 14 5.89 -14.96 5.50
C ALA A 14 4.63 -14.24 6.02
N MET A 15 3.65 -13.98 5.16
CA MET A 15 2.38 -13.38 5.57
C MET A 15 1.66 -14.25 6.61
N ARG A 16 1.58 -15.56 6.39
CA ARG A 16 0.94 -16.48 7.35
C ARG A 16 1.63 -16.50 8.71
N ARG A 17 2.96 -16.36 8.72
CA ARG A 17 3.78 -16.36 9.93
C ARG A 17 3.61 -15.06 10.72
N ASP A 18 3.74 -13.93 10.04
CA ASP A 18 3.80 -12.61 10.67
C ASP A 18 2.41 -12.03 10.95
N TRP A 19 1.43 -12.34 10.09
CA TRP A 19 0.04 -11.88 10.20
C TRP A 19 -0.94 -13.04 10.04
N PRO A 20 -1.09 -13.91 11.06
CA PRO A 20 -1.92 -15.11 10.96
C PRO A 20 -3.39 -14.83 10.60
N ASP A 21 -3.90 -13.63 10.88
CA ASP A 21 -5.27 -13.20 10.56
C ASP A 21 -5.47 -12.82 9.09
N PHE A 22 -4.40 -12.56 8.34
CA PHE A 22 -4.46 -12.33 6.90
C PHE A 22 -4.64 -13.66 6.15
N ARG A 23 -5.90 -13.96 5.80
CA ARG A 23 -6.26 -15.15 5.04
C ARG A 23 -5.82 -14.98 3.59
N ALA A 24 -4.89 -15.83 3.16
CA ALA A 24 -4.42 -15.88 1.79
C ALA A 24 -5.39 -16.66 0.91
N SER A 25 -5.59 -16.17 -0.30
CA SER A 25 -6.26 -16.91 -1.36
C SER A 25 -5.49 -16.77 -2.66
N LEU A 26 -5.04 -17.92 -3.18
CA LEU A 26 -4.39 -17.97 -4.48
C LEU A 26 -5.43 -17.96 -5.60
N ARG A 27 -5.17 -17.21 -6.67
CA ARG A 27 -6.05 -16.95 -7.81
C ARG A 27 -5.30 -17.16 -9.13
N GLY A 28 -6.05 -17.39 -10.20
CA GLY A 28 -5.51 -17.66 -11.54
C GLY A 28 -5.32 -19.15 -11.81
N PHE A 29 -5.17 -19.52 -13.07
CA PHE A 29 -5.06 -20.93 -13.50
C PHE A 29 -3.82 -21.61 -12.93
N ARG A 30 -2.73 -20.85 -12.74
CA ARG A 30 -1.47 -21.34 -12.16
C ARG A 30 -1.23 -20.81 -10.76
N GLN A 31 -2.27 -20.29 -10.10
CA GLN A 31 -2.16 -19.71 -8.76
C GLN A 31 -1.12 -18.58 -8.68
N GLU A 32 -0.90 -17.85 -9.78
CA GLU A 32 0.15 -16.84 -9.90
C GLU A 32 -0.15 -15.51 -9.19
N ARG A 33 -1.33 -15.38 -8.57
CA ARG A 33 -1.76 -14.19 -7.84
C ARG A 33 -2.20 -14.57 -6.43
N ALA A 34 -1.71 -13.82 -5.45
CA ALA A 34 -2.18 -13.90 -4.07
C ALA A 34 -3.08 -12.71 -3.74
N LEU A 35 -4.18 -13.01 -3.06
CA LEU A 35 -5.05 -12.04 -2.42
C LEU A 35 -5.05 -12.34 -0.92
N TRP A 36 -4.64 -11.39 -0.10
CA TRP A 36 -4.76 -11.50 1.35
C TRP A 36 -5.85 -10.58 1.86
N ILE A 37 -6.68 -11.12 2.75
CA ILE A 37 -7.70 -10.35 3.46
C ILE A 37 -7.45 -10.52 4.95
N GLY A 38 -7.26 -9.40 5.65
CA GLY A 38 -7.03 -9.40 7.08
C GLY A 38 -7.49 -8.12 7.74
N HIS A 39 -7.34 -8.05 9.05
CA HIS A 39 -7.70 -6.87 9.82
C HIS A 39 -6.44 -6.25 10.44
N VAL A 40 -6.44 -4.92 10.52
CA VAL A 40 -5.46 -4.16 11.28
C VAL A 40 -6.18 -3.12 12.13
N THR A 41 -5.63 -2.83 13.29
CA THR A 41 -6.10 -1.75 14.16
C THR A 41 -4.91 -0.82 14.38
N PRO A 42 -4.78 0.29 13.61
CA PRO A 42 -3.79 1.34 13.84
C PRO A 42 -3.93 1.93 15.25
N GLN A 43 -4.75 2.97 15.46
CA GLN A 43 -4.93 3.57 16.79
C GLN A 43 -6.37 3.49 17.31
N PHE A 44 -7.37 3.80 16.47
CA PHE A 44 -8.74 3.99 16.98
C PHE A 44 -9.78 3.08 16.34
N GLN A 45 -9.57 2.67 15.09
CA GLN A 45 -10.53 1.88 14.33
C GLN A 45 -9.89 0.61 13.77
N CYS A 46 -10.66 -0.49 13.73
CA CYS A 46 -10.27 -1.70 13.03
C CYS A 46 -10.66 -1.59 11.55
N TYR A 47 -9.70 -1.84 10.67
CA TYR A 47 -9.87 -1.82 9.23
C TYR A 47 -9.62 -3.21 8.64
N ARG A 48 -10.48 -3.60 7.70
CA ARG A 48 -10.30 -4.79 6.87
C ARG A 48 -9.56 -4.41 5.60
N LEU A 49 -8.34 -4.93 5.45
CA LEU A 49 -7.50 -4.71 4.29
C LEU A 49 -7.64 -5.86 3.29
N GLU A 50 -7.52 -5.49 2.02
CA GLU A 50 -7.27 -6.41 0.91
C GLU A 50 -5.91 -6.05 0.29
N ILE A 51 -5.04 -7.05 0.14
CA ILE A 51 -3.71 -6.90 -0.46
C ILE A 51 -3.62 -7.87 -1.63
N GLU A 52 -3.35 -7.34 -2.83
CA GLU A 52 -3.21 -8.11 -4.05
C GLU A 52 -1.77 -8.05 -4.57
N TYR A 53 -1.20 -9.22 -4.92
CA TYR A 53 0.16 -9.32 -5.45
C TYR A 53 0.33 -10.45 -6.45
N ASN A 54 1.21 -10.24 -7.44
CA ASN A 54 1.75 -11.28 -8.32
C ASN A 54 3.19 -10.95 -8.73
N LEU A 55 3.92 -11.91 -9.30
CA LEU A 55 5.34 -11.73 -9.67
C LEU A 55 5.56 -10.71 -10.82
N GLY A 56 4.53 -10.34 -11.57
CA GLY A 56 4.58 -9.22 -12.51
C GLY A 56 4.61 -7.86 -11.84
N MET A 57 4.38 -7.79 -10.52
CA MET A 57 4.35 -6.57 -9.73
C MET A 57 5.64 -6.37 -8.93
N VAL A 58 6.73 -7.10 -9.20
CA VAL A 58 8.02 -7.05 -8.47
C VAL A 58 8.65 -5.66 -8.42
N ILE A 59 8.29 -4.74 -9.33
CA ILE A 59 8.74 -3.35 -9.31
C ILE A 59 7.60 -2.37 -8.94
N GLN A 60 6.38 -2.63 -9.42
CA GLN A 60 5.23 -1.73 -9.23
C GLN A 60 4.61 -1.80 -7.83
N GLY A 61 4.80 -2.92 -7.13
CA GLY A 61 4.30 -3.17 -5.78
C GLY A 61 2.86 -3.67 -5.72
N PRO A 62 2.44 -4.18 -4.55
CA PRO A 62 1.11 -4.72 -4.36
C PRO A 62 0.06 -3.62 -4.32
N ASN A 63 -1.17 -3.96 -4.73
CA ASN A 63 -2.31 -3.09 -4.51
C ASN A 63 -2.85 -3.33 -3.10
N VAL A 64 -3.06 -2.26 -2.34
CA VAL A 64 -3.63 -2.31 -1.00
C VAL A 64 -4.88 -1.46 -0.93
N ARG A 65 -5.98 -2.03 -0.44
CA ARG A 65 -7.28 -1.38 -0.33
C ARG A 65 -7.88 -1.58 1.06
N VAL A 66 -8.64 -0.59 1.50
CA VAL A 66 -9.48 -0.69 2.69
C VAL A 66 -10.88 -1.09 2.24
N THR A 67 -11.31 -2.29 2.63
CA THR A 67 -12.63 -2.84 2.26
C THR A 67 -13.70 -2.58 3.31
N SER A 68 -13.30 -2.29 4.56
CA SER A 68 -14.22 -1.92 5.64
C SER A 68 -13.48 -1.28 6.81
N PRO A 69 -14.06 -0.28 7.51
CA PRO A 69 -15.15 0.56 7.02
C PRO A 69 -14.72 1.31 5.75
N GLN A 70 -15.69 1.81 4.99
CA GLN A 70 -15.37 2.66 3.83
C GLN A 70 -14.62 3.92 4.29
N LEU A 71 -13.56 4.30 3.57
CA LEU A 71 -12.81 5.50 3.87
C LEU A 71 -13.67 6.75 3.66
N SER A 72 -13.90 7.49 4.74
CA SER A 72 -14.43 8.85 4.75
C SER A 72 -13.54 9.80 3.96
N ARG A 73 -14.20 10.75 3.29
CA ARG A 73 -13.58 11.79 2.46
C ARG A 73 -13.91 13.16 3.02
N LEU A 74 -13.02 14.13 2.82
CA LEU A 74 -13.20 15.53 3.21
C LEU A 74 -13.25 16.41 1.94
N PRO A 75 -14.43 16.63 1.33
CA PRO A 75 -14.55 17.46 0.14
C PRO A 75 -13.99 18.88 0.39
N GLY A 76 -13.19 19.38 -0.55
CA GLY A 76 -12.58 20.71 -0.46
C GLY A 76 -11.34 20.81 0.44
N ASN A 77 -10.85 19.70 1.00
CA ASN A 77 -9.58 19.69 1.73
C ASN A 77 -8.40 20.02 0.79
N GLN A 78 -7.42 20.79 1.29
CA GLN A 78 -6.27 21.27 0.51
C GLN A 78 -5.36 20.13 0.02
N GLU A 79 -5.29 19.02 0.74
CA GLU A 79 -4.52 17.81 0.38
C GLU A 79 -5.29 16.88 -0.57
N GLY A 80 -6.51 17.26 -0.94
CA GLY A 80 -7.44 16.45 -1.72
C GLY A 80 -8.52 15.77 -0.85
N SER A 81 -9.60 15.34 -1.49
CA SER A 81 -10.76 14.77 -0.77
C SER A 81 -10.46 13.43 -0.08
N LEU A 82 -9.43 12.73 -0.54
CA LEU A 82 -8.79 11.62 0.13
C LEU A 82 -7.31 11.64 -0.27
N PRO A 83 -6.40 12.10 0.59
CA PRO A 83 -5.00 12.25 0.23
C PRO A 83 -4.30 10.88 0.17
N HIS A 84 -3.11 10.84 -0.43
CA HIS A 84 -2.23 9.65 -0.47
C HIS A 84 -2.90 8.33 -0.92
N VAL A 85 -3.64 8.39 -2.03
CA VAL A 85 -4.14 7.20 -2.75
C VAL A 85 -3.64 7.22 -4.19
N TYR A 86 -3.36 6.07 -4.83
CA TYR A 86 -2.96 5.97 -6.25
C TYR A 86 -4.12 6.14 -7.25
N ASN A 87 -5.37 6.12 -6.79
CA ASN A 87 -6.54 6.51 -7.57
C ASN A 87 -7.61 7.14 -6.67
N VAL A 88 -8.27 8.21 -7.13
CA VAL A 88 -9.24 8.99 -6.33
C VAL A 88 -10.68 8.45 -6.46
N GLY A 89 -10.88 7.36 -7.21
CA GLY A 89 -12.20 6.74 -7.45
C GLY A 89 -12.80 6.05 -6.22
N GLU A 90 -13.96 5.41 -6.39
CA GLU A 90 -14.75 4.79 -5.30
C GLU A 90 -13.99 3.72 -4.52
N ASP A 91 -13.09 2.98 -5.19
CA ASP A 91 -12.24 1.95 -4.60
C ASP A 91 -10.75 2.36 -4.67
N PRO A 92 -10.28 3.23 -3.75
CA PRO A 92 -8.95 3.78 -3.80
C PRO A 92 -7.89 2.77 -3.36
N THR A 93 -6.79 2.71 -4.10
CA THR A 93 -5.57 1.98 -3.69
C THR A 93 -4.69 2.92 -2.87
N LEU A 94 -4.25 2.48 -1.69
CA LEU A 94 -3.42 3.29 -0.79
C LEU A 94 -2.05 3.58 -1.43
N CYS A 95 -1.58 4.82 -1.31
CA CYS A 95 -0.21 5.20 -1.67
C CYS A 95 0.70 4.92 -0.47
N LEU A 96 1.33 3.75 -0.45
CA LEU A 96 2.17 3.30 0.66
C LEU A 96 3.67 3.50 0.41
N PHE A 97 4.05 3.68 -0.84
CA PHE A 97 5.43 3.84 -1.26
C PHE A 97 5.50 4.63 -2.55
N ASP A 98 6.71 4.99 -2.92
CA ASP A 98 7.02 5.77 -4.09
C ASP A 98 7.72 4.90 -5.17
N PRO A 99 7.00 4.54 -6.25
CA PRO A 99 7.59 3.72 -7.31
C PRO A 99 8.79 4.38 -7.99
N ASP A 100 8.83 5.72 -8.06
CA ASP A 100 9.91 6.45 -8.71
C ASP A 100 11.17 6.55 -7.84
N ALA A 101 10.99 6.45 -6.52
CA ALA A 101 12.08 6.42 -5.54
C ALA A 101 12.50 4.99 -5.16
N GLU A 102 11.92 3.96 -5.80
CA GLU A 102 12.25 2.54 -5.58
C GLU A 102 12.15 2.12 -4.11
N GLU A 103 11.23 2.72 -3.37
CA GLU A 103 11.04 2.42 -1.93
C GLU A 103 10.58 0.98 -1.69
N TRP A 104 9.90 0.38 -2.67
CA TRP A 104 9.45 -0.99 -2.63
C TRP A 104 10.09 -1.83 -3.74
N SER A 105 10.33 -3.11 -3.43
CA SER A 105 10.68 -4.11 -4.44
C SER A 105 10.26 -5.53 -4.01
N GLY A 106 10.19 -6.47 -4.94
CA GLY A 106 9.89 -7.88 -4.66
C GLY A 106 10.94 -8.61 -3.80
N TRP A 107 12.06 -7.97 -3.46
CA TRP A 107 13.04 -8.45 -2.49
C TRP A 107 12.68 -8.09 -1.04
N MET A 108 11.54 -7.42 -0.85
CA MET A 108 10.98 -7.11 0.46
C MET A 108 9.79 -8.02 0.72
N LEU A 109 9.67 -8.51 1.95
CA LEU A 109 8.49 -9.29 2.36
C LEU A 109 7.31 -8.35 2.58
N ILE A 110 6.20 -8.59 1.89
CA ILE A 110 4.95 -7.81 2.04
C ILE A 110 4.50 -7.78 3.51
N SER A 111 4.69 -8.89 4.21
CA SER A 111 4.37 -9.00 5.63
C SER A 111 5.19 -8.07 6.53
N GLN A 112 6.42 -7.72 6.14
CA GLN A 112 7.31 -6.89 6.96
C GLN A 112 7.42 -5.45 6.48
N THR A 113 6.76 -5.11 5.37
CA THR A 113 6.86 -3.77 4.76
C THR A 113 5.47 -3.20 4.49
N ILE A 114 4.73 -3.83 3.58
CA ILE A 114 3.44 -3.33 3.11
C ILE A 114 2.37 -3.34 4.20
N VAL A 115 2.30 -4.37 5.04
CA VAL A 115 1.33 -4.38 6.15
C VAL A 115 1.67 -3.29 7.19
N PRO A 116 2.92 -3.16 7.69
CA PRO A 116 3.32 -2.03 8.52
C PRO A 116 3.04 -0.66 7.88
N TRP A 117 3.40 -0.44 6.62
CA TRP A 117 3.12 0.84 5.95
C TRP A 117 1.63 1.13 5.79
N ALA A 118 0.80 0.12 5.59
CA ALA A 118 -0.65 0.29 5.59
C ALA A 118 -1.17 0.72 6.97
N ILE A 119 -0.58 0.21 8.06
CA ILE A 119 -0.90 0.63 9.43
C ILE A 119 -0.49 2.09 9.66
N ASP A 120 0.72 2.48 9.25
CA ASP A 120 1.21 3.86 9.37
C ASP A 120 0.34 4.83 8.56
N TRP A 121 -0.03 4.44 7.32
CA TRP A 121 -0.94 5.21 6.48
C TRP A 121 -2.29 5.39 7.16
N LEU A 122 -2.86 4.33 7.75
CA LEU A 122 -4.13 4.40 8.44
C LEU A 122 -4.07 5.26 9.71
N ALA A 123 -2.96 5.23 10.45
CA ALA A 123 -2.76 6.13 11.59
C ALA A 123 -2.72 7.60 11.14
N CYS A 124 -2.03 7.90 10.04
CA CYS A 124 -2.02 9.24 9.44
C CYS A 124 -3.41 9.66 8.97
N TYR A 125 -4.16 8.72 8.37
CA TYR A 125 -5.54 8.92 7.94
C TYR A 125 -6.48 9.23 9.11
N GLU A 126 -6.39 8.48 10.22
CA GLU A 126 -7.16 8.74 11.44
C GLU A 126 -6.91 10.17 11.96
N TRP A 127 -5.64 10.60 12.00
CA TRP A 127 -5.28 11.98 12.38
C TRP A 127 -5.77 13.03 11.38
N TRP A 128 -5.67 12.73 10.09
CA TRP A 128 -6.13 13.63 9.02
C TRP A 128 -7.65 13.84 9.09
N LEU A 129 -8.43 12.82 9.42
CA LEU A 129 -9.87 12.98 9.65
C LEU A 129 -10.18 13.96 10.81
N MET A 130 -9.32 14.01 11.82
CA MET A 130 -9.50 14.89 12.99
C MET A 130 -9.05 16.33 12.73
N THR A 131 -7.94 16.50 12.00
CA THR A 131 -7.24 17.79 11.88
C THR A 131 -7.40 18.45 10.51
N GLY A 132 -7.75 17.66 9.48
CA GLY A 132 -7.69 18.07 8.08
C GLY A 132 -6.26 18.20 7.52
N VAL A 133 -5.22 17.87 8.29
CA VAL A 133 -3.81 17.99 7.89
C VAL A 133 -3.18 16.61 7.80
N TRP A 134 -2.52 16.31 6.69
CA TRP A 134 -1.83 15.03 6.51
C TRP A 134 -0.43 15.11 7.13
N HIS A 135 -0.14 14.19 8.06
CA HIS A 135 1.15 14.14 8.77
C HIS A 135 2.06 12.98 8.33
N GLY A 136 1.61 12.18 7.37
CA GLY A 136 2.43 11.09 6.82
C GLY A 136 3.51 11.61 5.87
N GLY A 137 4.55 10.79 5.69
CA GLY A 137 5.57 11.03 4.67
C GLY A 137 5.09 10.63 3.25
N GLY A 138 6.04 10.64 2.32
CA GLY A 138 5.81 10.25 0.92
C GLY A 138 5.44 11.43 0.03
N ARG A 139 5.60 11.23 -1.28
CA ARG A 139 5.38 12.29 -2.27
C ARG A 139 3.88 12.60 -2.43
N HIS A 140 3.49 13.85 -2.25
CA HIS A 140 2.13 14.32 -2.56
C HIS A 140 1.89 14.29 -4.07
N ARG A 141 0.64 14.06 -4.47
CA ARG A 141 0.25 14.12 -5.87
C ARG A 141 0.51 15.52 -6.43
N GLY A 142 1.19 15.59 -7.57
CA GLY A 142 1.57 16.85 -8.22
C GLY A 142 2.94 17.37 -7.82
N THR A 143 3.58 16.80 -6.80
CA THR A 143 5.00 17.03 -6.56
C THR A 143 5.81 16.22 -7.58
N PRO A 144 6.74 16.82 -8.36
CA PRO A 144 7.60 16.10 -9.28
C PRO A 144 8.52 15.11 -8.55
N SER A 145 8.83 13.97 -9.18
CA SER A 145 9.85 13.07 -8.65
C SER A 145 11.26 13.64 -8.88
N ILE A 146 12.24 13.20 -8.10
CA ILE A 146 13.65 13.59 -8.30
C ILE A 146 14.12 13.23 -9.72
N ARG A 147 13.66 12.09 -10.24
CA ARG A 147 13.94 11.67 -11.63
C ARG A 147 13.41 12.70 -12.62
N THR A 148 12.15 13.12 -12.47
CA THR A 148 11.55 14.16 -13.31
C THR A 148 12.34 15.46 -13.25
N ILE A 149 12.76 15.91 -12.06
CA ILE A 149 13.54 17.15 -11.90
C ILE A 149 14.88 17.06 -12.64
N LEU A 150 15.57 15.93 -12.52
CA LEU A 150 16.87 15.68 -13.15
C LEU A 150 16.77 15.58 -14.68
N GLU A 151 15.65 15.08 -15.21
CA GLU A 151 15.40 14.98 -16.64
C GLU A 151 15.05 16.34 -17.27
N THR A 152 14.28 17.19 -16.58
CA THR A 152 13.91 18.53 -17.06
C THR A 152 15.02 19.57 -16.93
N SER A 153 16.09 19.25 -16.19
CA SER A 153 17.25 20.12 -15.96
C SER A 153 18.38 19.87 -16.97
N ARG A 154 18.16 19.03 -17.98
CA ARG A 154 19.06 18.75 -19.11
C ARG A 154 18.55 19.39 -20.39
#